data_AF-A0A7J8LRC4-F1
#
_entry.id   AF-A0A7J8LRC4-F1
#
_cell.length_a   1.000
_cell.length_b   1.000
_cell.length_c   1.000
_cell.angle_alpha   90.00
_cell.angle_beta   90.00
_cell.angle_gamma   90.00
#
_symmetry.space_group_name_H-M   'P 1'
#
loop_
_entity.id
_entity.type
_entity.pdbx_description
1 polymer ?
#
loop_
_entity_poly.entity_id
_entity_poly.type
_entity_poly.pdbx_seq_one_letter_code
_entity_poly.pdbx_strand_id
1 'polypeptide(L)'
;GGKIRAKIGAELTGAKDVVIEEGTAGEGGKAAAQKGMRRSIFCLSPAGDTPSSARLFDAIVSGCIPVIISDELELPFEGILDYRKMAVFISSTDAVQPGWILRYLKSISSTQIREMRRNLAEYSRHFVYSNPAQPLGPEDLVWRMMAGKLVNIKLHTRRSQRVVKESRSVCTCDCRRSNSTHSNPIN
;
A
#
# COMPACT_ATOMS: atom_id res chain seq x y z
N GLY A 1 -8.67 -1.28 -9.08
CA GLY A 1 -8.26 -2.52 -8.38
C GLY A 1 -9.39 -3.52 -8.05
N GLY A 2 -10.66 -3.28 -8.39
CA GLY A 2 -11.78 -4.12 -7.92
C GLY A 2 -11.78 -5.59 -8.38
N LYS A 3 -11.40 -5.88 -9.63
CA LYS A 3 -11.40 -7.25 -10.18
C LYS A 3 -10.45 -8.20 -9.44
N ILE A 4 -9.27 -7.72 -9.06
CA ILE A 4 -8.25 -8.50 -8.36
C ILE A 4 -8.74 -8.84 -6.94
N ARG A 5 -9.38 -7.89 -6.25
CA ARG A 5 -9.96 -8.12 -4.92
C ARG A 5 -11.05 -9.19 -4.94
N ALA A 6 -11.95 -9.14 -5.92
CA ALA A 6 -13.01 -10.14 -6.05
C ALA A 6 -12.43 -11.53 -6.30
N LYS A 7 -11.42 -11.65 -7.18
CA LYS A 7 -10.76 -12.92 -7.47
C LYS A 7 -10.03 -13.49 -6.26
N ILE A 8 -9.25 -12.68 -5.56
CA ILE A 8 -8.53 -13.12 -4.37
C ILE A 8 -9.51 -13.47 -3.25
N GLY A 9 -10.57 -12.68 -3.06
CA GLY A 9 -11.62 -12.98 -2.09
C GLY A 9 -12.25 -14.35 -2.34
N ALA A 10 -12.63 -14.63 -3.58
CA ALA A 10 -13.20 -15.93 -3.96
C ALA A 10 -12.21 -17.10 -3.73
N GLU A 11 -10.93 -16.92 -4.04
CA GLU A 11 -9.91 -17.94 -3.87
C GLU A 11 -9.60 -18.25 -2.40
N LEU A 12 -9.59 -17.20 -1.56
CA LEU A 12 -9.27 -17.32 -0.14
C LEU A 12 -10.47 -17.75 0.72
N THR A 13 -11.68 -17.68 0.19
CA THR A 13 -12.90 -18.07 0.90
C THR A 13 -12.91 -19.58 1.14
N GLY A 14 -13.03 -19.98 2.42
CA GLY A 14 -13.04 -21.40 2.82
C GLY A 14 -11.65 -22.05 2.87
N ALA A 15 -10.57 -21.30 2.64
CA ALA A 15 -9.22 -21.81 2.79
C ALA A 15 -8.84 -22.00 4.27
N LYS A 16 -8.08 -23.05 4.57
CA LYS A 16 -7.59 -23.33 5.93
C LYS A 16 -6.63 -22.21 6.40
N ASP A 17 -6.81 -21.80 7.65
CA ASP A 17 -6.02 -20.75 8.34
C ASP A 17 -6.21 -19.34 7.74
N VAL A 18 -7.31 -19.12 7.03
CA VAL A 18 -7.72 -17.82 6.49
C VAL A 18 -8.98 -17.34 7.19
N VAL A 19 -8.97 -16.09 7.65
CA VAL A 19 -10.13 -15.42 8.25
C VAL A 19 -10.54 -14.27 7.34
N ILE A 20 -11.76 -14.35 6.81
CA ILE A 20 -12.41 -13.28 6.05
C ILE A 20 -13.67 -12.90 6.80
N GLU A 21 -13.75 -11.64 7.22
CA GLU A 21 -14.92 -11.08 7.90
C GLU A 21 -15.42 -9.87 7.11
N GLU A 22 -16.73 -9.75 6.95
CA GLU A 22 -17.34 -8.58 6.34
C GLU A 22 -17.26 -7.40 7.32
N GLY A 23 -16.71 -6.28 6.84
CA GLY A 23 -16.52 -5.08 7.63
C GLY A 23 -17.82 -4.26 7.73
N THR A 24 -18.12 -3.74 8.92
CA THR A 24 -19.18 -2.75 9.12
C THR A 24 -18.61 -1.34 9.25
N ALA A 25 -19.36 -0.34 8.79
CA ALA A 25 -18.99 1.05 9.00
C ALA A 25 -19.24 1.46 10.46
N GLY A 26 -18.44 2.40 10.98
CA GLY A 26 -18.57 2.92 12.34
C GLY A 26 -17.48 2.44 13.29
N GLU A 27 -17.56 2.87 14.55
CA GLU A 27 -16.53 2.62 15.56
C GLU A 27 -16.42 1.13 15.94
N GLY A 28 -17.56 0.45 16.09
CA GLY A 28 -17.59 -0.98 16.39
C GLY A 28 -16.91 -1.83 15.31
N GLY A 29 -17.17 -1.52 14.03
CA GLY A 29 -16.53 -2.21 12.91
C GLY A 29 -15.02 -1.96 12.84
N LYS A 30 -14.57 -0.73 13.12
CA LYS A 30 -13.13 -0.40 13.24
C LYS A 30 -12.47 -1.19 14.36
N ALA A 31 -13.09 -1.24 15.54
CA ALA A 31 -12.56 -1.98 16.68
C ALA A 31 -12.50 -3.49 16.41
N ALA A 32 -13.53 -4.05 15.77
CA ALA A 32 -13.56 -5.45 15.37
C ALA A 32 -12.45 -5.77 14.36
N ALA A 33 -12.29 -4.94 13.32
CA ALA A 33 -11.22 -5.08 12.34
C ALA A 33 -9.83 -5.02 12.98
N GLN A 34 -9.57 -4.04 13.85
CA GLN A 34 -8.30 -3.95 14.58
C GLN A 34 -8.05 -5.17 15.47
N LYS A 35 -9.08 -5.68 16.16
CA LYS A 35 -8.97 -6.90 16.97
C LYS A 35 -8.63 -8.12 16.11
N GLY A 36 -9.26 -8.26 14.94
CA GLY A 36 -8.94 -9.29 13.96
C GLY A 36 -7.50 -9.19 13.48
N MET A 37 -7.06 -8.00 13.06
CA MET A 37 -5.69 -7.75 12.59
C MET A 37 -4.64 -8.10 13.66
N ARG A 38 -4.85 -7.73 14.93
CA ARG A 38 -3.92 -8.04 16.03
C ARG A 38 -3.74 -9.54 16.26
N ARG A 39 -4.77 -10.36 15.96
CA ARG A 39 -4.74 -11.83 16.11
C ARG A 39 -4.16 -12.52 14.87
N SER A 40 -4.08 -11.82 13.75
CA SER A 40 -3.54 -12.33 12.50
C SER A 40 -2.01 -12.20 12.43
N ILE A 41 -1.39 -13.07 11.63
CA ILE A 41 0.03 -12.95 11.29
C ILE A 41 0.21 -12.02 10.10
N PHE A 42 -0.57 -12.26 9.03
CA PHE A 42 -0.52 -11.54 7.78
C PHE A 42 -1.85 -10.82 7.52
N CYS A 43 -1.78 -9.60 6.99
CA CYS A 43 -2.95 -8.80 6.62
C CYS A 43 -2.85 -8.42 5.14
N LEU A 44 -3.80 -8.91 4.34
CA LEU A 44 -3.82 -8.66 2.92
C LEU A 44 -4.18 -7.19 2.63
N SER A 45 -3.34 -6.52 1.83
CA SER A 45 -3.53 -5.13 1.41
C SER A 45 -3.42 -5.01 -0.12
N PRO A 46 -4.43 -5.49 -0.86
CA PRO A 46 -4.44 -5.36 -2.32
C PRO A 46 -4.73 -3.91 -2.74
N ALA A 47 -3.97 -3.43 -3.73
CA ALA A 47 -4.10 -2.06 -4.23
C ALA A 47 -5.54 -1.68 -4.58
N GLY A 48 -5.92 -0.49 -4.14
CA GLY A 48 -7.23 0.12 -4.43
C GLY A 48 -7.16 1.09 -5.57
N ASP A 49 -8.23 1.88 -5.71
CA ASP A 49 -8.24 3.01 -6.63
C ASP A 49 -7.55 4.24 -6.02
N THR A 50 -7.25 4.20 -4.72
CA THR A 50 -6.41 5.18 -4.01
C THR A 50 -5.18 4.49 -3.38
N PRO A 51 -3.99 5.12 -3.45
CA PRO A 51 -2.78 4.60 -2.79
C PRO A 51 -2.86 4.75 -1.26
N SER A 52 -3.64 5.72 -0.77
CA SER A 52 -3.82 6.07 0.64
C SER A 52 -4.88 5.23 1.36
N SER A 53 -4.84 3.90 1.21
CA SER A 53 -5.81 3.04 1.90
C SER A 53 -5.49 2.92 3.39
N ALA A 54 -6.49 3.11 4.26
CA ALA A 54 -6.35 2.96 5.71
C ALA A 54 -5.84 1.57 6.13
N ARG A 55 -6.12 0.53 5.32
CA ARG A 55 -5.78 -0.87 5.59
C ARG A 55 -4.30 -1.08 5.88
N LEU A 56 -3.42 -0.40 5.12
CA LEU A 56 -1.97 -0.52 5.32
C LEU A 56 -1.56 0.03 6.70
N PHE A 57 -2.05 1.21 7.04
CA PHE A 57 -1.77 1.85 8.33
C PHE A 57 -2.36 1.04 9.50
N ASP A 58 -3.60 0.57 9.37
CA ASP A 58 -4.27 -0.24 10.38
C ASP A 58 -3.52 -1.56 10.62
N ALA A 59 -3.05 -2.22 9.56
CA ALA A 59 -2.25 -3.44 9.66
C ALA A 59 -0.92 -3.19 10.39
N ILE A 60 -0.19 -2.13 10.02
CA ILE A 60 1.08 -1.76 10.64
C ILE A 60 0.90 -1.46 12.14
N VAL A 61 -0.06 -0.59 12.49
CA VAL A 61 -0.33 -0.20 13.88
C VAL A 61 -0.88 -1.37 14.70
N SER A 62 -1.56 -2.33 14.06
CA SER A 62 -2.03 -3.55 14.71
C SER A 62 -0.94 -4.64 14.83
N GLY A 63 0.26 -4.43 14.29
CA GLY A 63 1.35 -5.41 14.31
C GLY A 63 1.11 -6.62 13.41
N CYS A 64 0.24 -6.47 12.40
CA CYS A 64 -0.06 -7.48 11.41
C CYS A 64 0.79 -7.23 10.15
N ILE A 65 1.54 -8.24 9.69
CA ILE A 65 2.46 -8.11 8.55
C ILE A 65 1.66 -7.78 7.28
N PRO A 66 1.82 -6.58 6.69
CA PRO A 66 1.10 -6.23 5.48
C PRO A 66 1.58 -7.09 4.31
N VAL A 67 0.64 -7.70 3.60
CA VAL A 67 0.86 -8.40 2.33
C VAL A 67 0.33 -7.50 1.22
N ILE A 68 1.23 -6.72 0.63
CA ILE A 68 0.93 -5.71 -0.37
C ILE A 68 0.87 -6.38 -1.73
N ILE A 69 -0.29 -6.32 -2.37
CA ILE A 69 -0.49 -6.85 -3.71
C ILE A 69 -0.63 -5.67 -4.68
N SER A 70 0.48 -5.34 -5.33
CA SER A 70 0.56 -4.28 -6.32
C SER A 70 1.91 -4.27 -7.02
N ASP A 71 1.93 -3.84 -8.28
CA ASP A 71 3.14 -3.64 -9.06
C ASP A 71 3.64 -2.18 -9.03
N GLU A 72 2.76 -1.23 -8.68
CA GLU A 72 3.01 0.22 -8.82
C GLU A 72 2.56 1.05 -7.60
N LEU A 73 2.26 0.42 -6.47
CA LEU A 73 1.79 1.15 -5.28
C LEU A 73 2.91 1.97 -4.66
N GLU A 74 2.79 3.30 -4.73
CA GLU A 74 3.63 4.21 -3.94
C GLU A 74 3.32 4.08 -2.44
N LEU A 75 4.35 3.90 -1.63
CA LEU A 75 4.19 3.70 -0.18
C LEU A 75 4.40 5.01 0.58
N PRO A 76 3.70 5.21 1.71
CA PRO A 76 3.95 6.37 2.55
C PRO A 76 5.38 6.32 3.10
N PHE A 77 6.10 7.43 2.96
CA PHE A 77 7.50 7.53 3.41
C PHE A 77 8.46 6.57 2.69
N GLU A 78 8.09 6.12 1.49
CA GLU A 78 8.98 5.38 0.60
C GLU A 78 10.28 6.15 0.34
N GLY A 79 11.41 5.44 0.42
CA GLY A 79 12.76 6.03 0.36
C GLY A 79 13.30 6.49 1.72
N ILE A 80 12.47 6.64 2.74
CA ILE A 80 12.89 6.86 4.14
C ILE A 80 12.76 5.56 4.94
N LEU A 81 11.63 4.87 4.80
CA LEU A 81 11.36 3.60 5.47
C LEU A 81 11.59 2.41 4.52
N ASP A 82 12.27 1.38 5.01
CA ASP A 82 12.49 0.14 4.26
C ASP A 82 11.37 -0.86 4.53
N TYR A 83 10.32 -0.82 3.70
CA TYR A 83 9.16 -1.71 3.83
C TYR A 83 9.50 -3.19 3.69
N ARG A 84 10.60 -3.57 3.03
CA ARG A 84 11.01 -4.98 2.87
C ARG A 84 11.29 -5.65 4.20
N LYS A 85 11.54 -4.86 5.25
CA LYS A 85 11.78 -5.33 6.62
C LYS A 85 10.50 -5.63 7.39
N MET A 86 9.34 -5.14 6.94
CA MET A 86 8.08 -5.20 7.70
C MET A 86 6.86 -5.63 6.89
N ALA A 87 6.98 -5.74 5.57
CA ALA A 87 5.90 -6.09 4.66
C ALA A 87 6.36 -7.10 3.60
N VAL A 88 5.38 -7.82 3.06
CA VAL A 88 5.55 -8.76 1.95
C VAL A 88 4.95 -8.15 0.70
N PHE A 89 5.66 -8.21 -0.42
CA PHE A 89 5.20 -7.72 -1.72
C PHE A 89 4.91 -8.89 -2.65
N ILE A 90 3.75 -8.86 -3.29
CA ILE A 90 3.32 -9.86 -4.28
C ILE A 90 2.86 -9.11 -5.53
N SER A 91 3.34 -9.54 -6.69
CA SER A 91 2.89 -8.98 -7.97
C SER A 91 1.40 -9.25 -8.20
N SER A 92 0.72 -8.38 -8.95
CA SER A 92 -0.69 -8.63 -9.28
C SER A 92 -0.87 -9.94 -10.05
N THR A 93 0.13 -10.29 -10.88
CA THR A 93 0.14 -11.48 -11.75
C THR A 93 0.28 -12.77 -10.93
N ASP A 94 1.12 -12.78 -9.90
CA ASP A 94 1.29 -13.94 -9.03
C ASP A 94 0.09 -14.10 -8.09
N ALA A 95 -0.45 -12.99 -7.58
CA ALA A 95 -1.58 -13.01 -6.65
C ALA A 95 -2.87 -13.58 -7.25
N VAL A 96 -3.02 -13.59 -8.58
CA VAL A 96 -4.20 -14.16 -9.26
C VAL A 96 -4.04 -15.63 -9.64
N GLN A 97 -2.88 -16.23 -9.36
CA GLN A 97 -2.62 -17.66 -9.60
C GLN A 97 -3.18 -18.49 -8.43
N PRO A 98 -3.96 -19.54 -8.70
CA PRO A 98 -4.59 -20.34 -7.65
C PRO A 98 -3.59 -20.92 -6.64
N GLY A 99 -3.85 -20.68 -5.36
CA GLY A 99 -3.07 -21.16 -4.22
C GLY A 99 -1.69 -20.52 -4.08
N TRP A 100 -1.32 -19.58 -4.94
CA TRP A 100 0.03 -18.99 -4.93
C TRP A 100 0.27 -18.20 -3.65
N ILE A 101 -0.67 -17.32 -3.27
CA ILE A 101 -0.57 -16.49 -2.06
C ILE A 101 -0.36 -17.37 -0.82
N LEU A 102 -1.22 -18.38 -0.64
CA LEU A 102 -1.15 -19.25 0.53
C LEU A 102 0.12 -20.09 0.56
N ARG A 103 0.55 -20.65 -0.57
CA ARG A 103 1.80 -21.40 -0.68
C ARG A 103 2.99 -20.52 -0.32
N TYR A 104 3.03 -19.29 -0.84
CA TYR A 104 4.10 -18.35 -0.56
C TYR A 104 4.12 -17.94 0.92
N LEU A 105 3.00 -17.51 1.49
CA LEU A 105 2.93 -17.09 2.90
C LEU A 105 3.27 -18.24 3.87
N LYS A 106 2.89 -19.49 3.55
CA LYS A 106 3.27 -20.67 4.32
C LYS A 106 4.75 -21.05 4.21
N SER A 107 5.43 -20.61 3.15
CA SER A 107 6.87 -20.84 2.98
C SER A 107 7.74 -19.92 3.83
N ILE A 108 7.17 -18.84 4.36
CA ILE A 108 7.89 -17.88 5.20
C ILE A 108 8.15 -18.51 6.57
N SER A 109 9.43 -18.54 6.97
CA SER A 109 9.83 -19.12 8.25
C SER A 109 9.31 -18.32 9.45
N SER A 110 9.10 -19.00 10.58
CA SER A 110 8.72 -18.36 11.85
C SER A 110 9.75 -17.33 12.33
N THR A 111 11.03 -17.53 11.99
CA THR A 111 12.11 -16.58 12.27
C THR A 111 11.94 -15.28 11.49
N GLN A 112 11.64 -15.35 10.19
CA GLN A 112 11.37 -14.18 9.36
C GLN A 112 10.10 -13.45 9.82
N ILE A 113 9.05 -14.18 10.17
CA ILE A 113 7.81 -13.61 10.72
C ILE A 113 8.11 -12.83 12.02
N ARG A 114 8.90 -13.41 12.92
CA ARG A 114 9.25 -12.75 14.19
C ARG A 114 10.09 -11.49 13.97
N GLU A 115 11.01 -11.52 13.01
CA GLU A 115 11.81 -10.36 12.63
C GLU A 115 10.93 -9.24 12.05
N MET A 116 10.06 -9.56 11.09
CA MET A 116 9.11 -8.59 10.53
C MET A 116 8.19 -7.98 11.60
N ARG A 117 7.68 -8.79 12.54
CA ARG A 117 6.87 -8.27 13.66
C ARG A 117 7.65 -7.37 14.61
N ARG A 118 8.93 -7.66 14.84
CA ARG A 118 9.81 -6.77 15.63
C ARG A 118 10.00 -5.42 14.92
N ASN A 119 10.29 -5.46 13.63
CA ASN A 119 10.44 -4.24 12.82
C ASN A 119 9.14 -3.43 12.75
N LEU A 120 7.97 -4.10 12.66
CA LEU A 120 6.67 -3.43 12.75
C LEU A 120 6.49 -2.67 14.07
N ALA A 121 6.88 -3.27 15.20
CA ALA A 121 6.78 -2.59 16.49
C ALA A 121 7.64 -1.32 16.52
N GLU A 122 8.86 -1.37 15.98
CA GLU A 122 9.76 -0.22 15.89
C GLU A 122 9.24 0.87 14.93
N TYR A 123 8.73 0.47 13.77
CA TYR A 123 8.28 1.39 12.72
C TYR A 123 6.87 1.94 12.96
N SER A 124 6.04 1.29 13.79
CA SER A 124 4.67 1.72 14.07
C SER A 124 4.55 3.19 14.46
N ARG A 125 5.50 3.71 15.24
CA ARG A 125 5.56 5.11 15.69
C ARG A 125 5.59 6.12 14.54
N HIS A 126 6.12 5.73 13.38
CA HIS A 126 6.20 6.58 12.19
C HIS A 126 4.83 6.85 11.54
N PHE A 127 3.80 6.10 11.96
CA PHE A 127 2.46 6.14 11.39
C PHE A 127 1.39 6.64 12.37
N VAL A 128 1.78 6.98 13.61
CA VAL A 128 0.85 7.43 14.65
C VAL A 128 1.04 8.93 14.89
N TYR A 129 0.00 9.70 14.60
CA TYR A 129 0.00 11.14 14.86
C TYR A 129 0.05 11.42 16.36
N SER A 130 0.76 12.48 16.73
CA SER A 130 0.99 12.84 18.13
C SER A 130 0.96 14.36 18.34
N ASN A 131 0.56 14.78 19.53
CA ASN A 131 0.65 16.18 19.95
C ASN A 131 1.33 16.25 21.34
N PRO A 132 2.55 16.79 21.45
CA PRO A 132 3.34 17.43 20.38
C PRO A 132 3.89 16.43 19.36
N ALA A 133 4.18 16.90 18.15
CA ALA A 133 4.77 16.09 17.09
C ALA A 133 6.14 15.55 17.53
N GLN A 134 6.37 14.26 17.33
CA GLN A 134 7.62 13.60 17.72
C GLN A 134 8.63 13.57 16.56
N PRO A 135 9.95 13.57 16.85
CA PRO A 135 10.97 13.34 15.85
C PRO A 135 10.76 11.98 15.14
N LEU A 136 10.86 11.98 13.81
CA LEU A 136 10.51 10.84 12.96
C LEU A 136 9.05 10.38 13.10
N GLY A 137 8.16 11.16 13.71
CA GLY A 137 6.71 10.93 13.62
C GLY A 137 6.19 11.17 12.20
N PRO A 138 4.91 10.84 11.92
CA PRO A 138 4.33 11.05 10.59
C PRO A 138 4.44 12.52 10.15
N GLU A 139 4.29 13.48 11.06
CA GLU A 139 4.39 14.90 10.77
C GLU A 139 5.80 15.29 10.28
N ASP A 140 6.85 14.87 10.99
CA ASP A 140 8.25 15.12 10.62
C ASP A 140 8.58 14.43 9.27
N LEU A 141 8.14 13.19 9.09
CA LEU A 141 8.39 12.44 7.85
C LEU A 141 7.70 13.07 6.63
N VAL A 142 6.47 13.58 6.78
CA VAL A 142 5.80 14.35 5.72
C VAL A 142 6.64 15.57 5.34
N TRP A 143 7.11 16.36 6.31
CA TRP A 143 7.95 17.53 6.03
C TRP A 143 9.26 17.16 5.33
N ARG A 144 9.91 16.07 5.75
CA ARG A 144 11.13 15.55 5.10
C ARG A 144 10.88 15.15 3.65
N MET A 145 9.78 14.43 3.38
CA MET A 145 9.41 14.06 2.01
C MET A 145 9.16 15.30 1.14
N MET A 146 8.42 16.28 1.66
CA MET A 146 8.14 17.52 0.92
C MET A 146 9.42 18.31 0.64
N ALA A 147 10.30 18.45 1.64
CA ALA A 147 11.59 19.12 1.49
C ALA A 147 12.46 18.44 0.41
N GLY A 148 12.49 17.10 0.38
CA GLY A 148 13.20 16.33 -0.63
C GLY A 148 12.67 16.54 -2.06
N LYS A 149 11.33 16.61 -2.23
CA LYS A 149 10.70 16.87 -3.54
C LYS A 149 10.83 18.32 -4.00
N LEU A 150 10.94 19.28 -3.07
CA LEU A 150 10.94 20.71 -3.37
C LEU A 150 12.08 21.13 -4.31
N VAL A 151 13.27 20.54 -4.17
CA VAL A 151 14.43 20.86 -5.03
C VAL A 151 14.15 20.47 -6.49
N ASN A 152 13.64 19.25 -6.71
CA ASN A 152 13.29 18.77 -8.04
C ASN A 152 12.16 19.60 -8.65
N ILE A 153 11.13 19.93 -7.88
CA ILE A 153 10.03 20.80 -8.34
C ILE A 153 10.58 22.16 -8.79
N LYS A 154 11.40 22.82 -7.96
CA LYS A 154 12.03 24.10 -8.31
C LYS A 154 12.86 24.00 -9.58
N LEU A 155 13.65 22.94 -9.74
CA LEU A 155 14.45 22.71 -10.95
C LEU A 155 13.58 22.53 -12.20
N HIS A 156 12.53 21.70 -12.11
CA HIS A 156 11.58 21.49 -13.20
C HIS A 156 10.85 22.80 -13.57
N THR A 157 10.40 23.58 -12.59
CA THR A 157 9.79 24.90 -12.82
C THR A 157 10.76 25.86 -13.51
N ARG A 158 12.02 25.94 -13.08
CA ARG A 158 13.01 26.82 -13.73
C ARG A 158 13.32 26.37 -15.16
N ARG A 159 13.40 25.06 -15.43
CA ARG A 159 13.59 24.53 -16.78
C ARG A 159 12.40 24.84 -17.68
N SER A 160 11.17 24.69 -17.20
CA SER A 160 9.95 25.01 -17.97
C SER A 160 9.76 26.52 -18.23
N GLN A 161 10.35 27.38 -17.40
CA GLN A 161 10.36 28.84 -17.62
C GLN A 161 11.33 29.27 -18.73
N ARG A 162 12.35 28.48 -19.08
CA ARG A 162 13.34 28.81 -20.13
C ARG A 162 12.81 28.60 -21.55
N VAL A 163 11.81 27.74 -21.71
CA VAL A 163 11.23 27.45 -23.03
C VAL A 163 10.21 28.52 -23.41
N VAL A 164 10.19 28.88 -24.69
CA VAL A 164 9.21 29.79 -25.28
C VAL A 164 7.81 29.24 -25.00
N LYS A 165 6.85 30.12 -24.70
CA LYS A 165 5.51 29.77 -24.17
C LYS A 165 4.75 28.75 -25.05
N GLU A 166 4.96 28.82 -26.36
CA GLU A 166 4.35 27.94 -27.38
C GLU A 166 5.12 26.63 -27.60
N SER A 167 6.41 26.58 -27.21
CA SER A 167 7.25 25.37 -27.25
C SER A 167 7.18 24.56 -25.95
N ARG A 168 6.26 24.89 -25.04
CA ARG A 168 6.06 24.16 -23.79
C ARG A 168 5.38 22.83 -24.09
N SER A 169 6.13 21.73 -24.06
CA SER A 169 5.50 20.44 -23.77
C SER A 169 4.96 20.55 -22.34
N VAL A 170 3.64 20.67 -22.19
CA VAL A 170 3.01 20.54 -20.88
C VAL A 170 3.46 19.18 -20.35
N CYS A 171 4.13 19.14 -19.21
CA CYS A 171 4.28 17.88 -18.49
C CYS A 171 2.89 17.47 -18.04
N THR A 172 2.20 16.68 -18.85
CA THR A 172 1.00 15.99 -18.43
C THR A 172 1.45 14.84 -17.54
N CYS A 173 1.00 14.84 -16.29
CA CYS A 173 0.98 13.63 -15.49
C CYS A 173 -0.16 12.76 -16.05
N ASP A 174 0.02 12.24 -17.27
CA ASP A 174 -0.96 11.34 -17.86
C ASP A 174 -0.90 10.02 -17.10
N CYS A 175 -1.82 9.83 -16.16
CA CYS A 175 -2.20 8.49 -15.74
C CYS A 175 -2.75 7.79 -16.98
N ARG A 176 -1.91 6.99 -17.66
CA ARG A 176 -2.37 6.12 -18.76
C ARG A 176 -3.50 5.24 -18.22
N ARG A 177 -4.74 5.53 -18.61
CA ARG A 177 -5.82 4.55 -18.48
C ARG A 177 -5.42 3.34 -19.32
N SER A 178 -5.34 2.17 -18.69
CA SER A 178 -5.17 0.89 -19.38
C SER A 178 -6.20 0.78 -20.51
N ASN A 179 -5.73 0.47 -21.73
CA ASN A 179 -6.52 0.34 -22.96
C ASN A 179 -7.89 -0.32 -22.71
N SER A 180 -8.96 0.47 -22.75
CA SER A 180 -10.30 -0.04 -22.98
C SER A 180 -10.42 -0.38 -24.46
N THR A 181 -10.52 -1.67 -24.77
CA THR A 181 -10.94 -2.15 -26.09
C THR A 181 -12.34 -1.61 -26.37
N HIS A 182 -12.44 -0.56 -27.18
CA HIS A 182 -13.71 -0.15 -27.77
C HIS A 182 -14.11 -1.20 -28.81
N SER A 183 -15.25 -1.85 -28.59
CA SER A 183 -15.95 -2.62 -29.62
C SER A 183 -16.46 -1.63 -30.68
N ASN A 184 -16.04 -1.81 -31.94
CA ASN A 184 -16.59 -1.08 -33.08
C ASN A 184 -18.09 -1.40 -33.24
N PRO A 185 -18.96 -0.41 -33.53
CA PRO A 185 -20.29 -0.70 -34.03
C PRO A 185 -20.19 -1.18 -35.48
N ILE A 186 -20.83 -2.30 -35.77
CA ILE A 186 -21.02 -2.85 -37.11
C ILE A 186 -22.07 -1.98 -37.81
N ASN A 187 -21.78 -1.64 -39.08
CA ASN A 187 -22.67 -0.97 -40.05
C ASN A 187 -24.06 -1.61 -40.12
#